data_AF-A0A7K7EWY5-F1
#
_entry.id   AF-A0A7K7EWY5-F1
#
_cell.length_a   1.000
_cell.length_b   1.000
_cell.length_c   1.000
_cell.angle_alpha   90.00
_cell.angle_beta   90.00
_cell.angle_gamma   90.00
#
_symmetry.space_group_name_H-M   'P 1'
#
loop_
_entity.id
_entity.type
_entity.pdbx_description
1 polymer ?
#
loop_
_entity_poly.entity_id
_entity_poly.type
_entity_poly.pdbx_seq_one_letter_code
_entity_poly.pdbx_strand_id
1 'polypeptide(L)'
;QEIFGPILTVFVYPDNRFKEVLELIDTTTPYGLTGAIFAQEKKVIEESRRLLRNAAGNFYINDKSTGSVVAQQPFGGSRISGTNDKPGGPHYILRWTSPQAIKETHVPLGDWRYAYMQ
;
A
#
# COMPACT_ATOMS: atom_id res chain seq x y z
N GLN A 1 -3.35 -19.79 -6.50
CA GLN A 1 -3.59 -19.38 -7.90
C GLN A 1 -4.82 -18.48 -7.92
N GLU A 2 -4.87 -17.49 -8.81
CA GLU A 2 -6.06 -16.66 -8.99
C GLU A 2 -7.03 -17.36 -9.95
N ILE A 3 -8.28 -17.57 -9.52
CA ILE A 3 -9.29 -18.33 -10.28
C ILE A 3 -10.28 -17.40 -11.02
N PHE A 4 -10.57 -16.22 -10.46
CA PHE A 4 -11.46 -15.21 -11.04
C PHE A 4 -12.91 -15.69 -11.31
N GLY A 5 -13.45 -16.49 -10.38
CA GLY A 5 -14.84 -16.96 -10.38
C GLY A 5 -15.40 -17.05 -8.96
N PRO A 6 -16.68 -17.45 -8.78
CA PRO A 6 -17.34 -17.51 -7.48
C PRO A 6 -16.92 -18.75 -6.67
N ILE A 7 -15.61 -18.92 -6.45
CA ILE A 7 -15.01 -20.05 -5.73
C ILE A 7 -14.34 -19.53 -4.47
N LEU A 8 -14.76 -20.06 -3.32
CA LEU A 8 -14.20 -19.76 -2.00
C LEU A 8 -13.56 -21.00 -1.39
N THR A 9 -12.30 -20.89 -0.98
CA THR A 9 -11.59 -21.94 -0.22
C THR A 9 -11.53 -21.55 1.25
N VAL A 10 -11.80 -22.51 2.13
CA VAL A 10 -11.73 -22.33 3.59
C VAL A 10 -10.64 -23.21 4.18
N PHE A 11 -9.80 -22.63 5.04
CA PHE A 11 -8.80 -23.35 5.83
C PHE A 11 -9.09 -23.13 7.32
N VAL A 12 -9.33 -24.22 8.05
CA VAL A 12 -9.59 -24.18 9.49
C VAL A 12 -8.27 -24.42 10.23
N TYR A 13 -7.99 -23.61 11.25
CA TYR A 13 -6.78 -23.72 12.06
C TYR A 13 -7.12 -23.77 13.56
N PRO A 14 -6.29 -24.39 14.40
CA PRO A 14 -6.46 -24.35 15.85
C PRO A 14 -6.17 -22.96 16.43
N ASP A 15 -7.02 -22.44 17.33
CA ASP A 15 -6.94 -21.09 17.89
C ASP A 15 -5.53 -20.73 18.43
N ASN A 16 -4.85 -21.69 19.06
CA ASN A 16 -3.51 -21.49 19.63
C ASN A 16 -2.39 -21.35 18.57
N ARG A 17 -2.67 -21.55 17.29
CA ARG A 17 -1.73 -21.38 16.17
C ARG A 17 -1.97 -20.10 15.37
N PHE A 18 -2.77 -19.17 15.88
CA PHE A 18 -3.11 -17.91 15.21
C PHE A 18 -1.91 -17.18 14.59
N LYS A 19 -0.81 -17.04 15.34
CA LYS A 19 0.39 -16.34 14.86
C LYS A 19 1.05 -17.03 13.67
N GLU A 20 1.16 -18.36 13.72
CA GLU A 20 1.71 -19.16 12.63
C GLU A 20 0.84 -19.06 11.37
N VAL A 21 -0.47 -18.90 11.55
CA VAL A 21 -1.41 -18.70 10.44
C VAL A 21 -1.24 -17.32 9.81
N LEU A 22 -0.91 -16.28 10.57
CA LEU A 22 -0.57 -14.98 9.99
C LEU A 22 0.70 -15.06 9.13
N GLU A 23 1.71 -15.79 9.57
CA GLU A 23 2.93 -16.06 8.79
C GLU A 23 2.63 -16.89 7.54
N LEU A 24 1.74 -17.88 7.66
CA LEU A 24 1.25 -18.66 6.52
C LEU A 24 0.54 -17.76 5.50
N ILE A 25 -0.36 -16.86 5.93
CA ILE A 25 -1.05 -15.92 5.04
C ILE A 25 -0.05 -15.03 4.28
N ASP A 26 0.97 -14.52 4.98
CA ASP A 26 1.99 -13.65 4.39
C ASP A 26 2.83 -14.35 3.32
N THR A 27 3.08 -15.65 3.48
CA THR A 27 4.04 -16.41 2.66
C THR A 27 3.42 -17.35 1.62
N THR A 28 2.16 -17.76 1.78
CA THR A 28 1.52 -18.78 0.93
C THR A 28 1.34 -18.33 -0.52
N THR A 29 1.15 -17.04 -0.76
CA THR A 29 0.87 -16.53 -2.12
C THR A 29 1.83 -15.41 -2.50
N PRO A 30 2.16 -15.29 -3.81
CA PRO A 30 2.99 -14.19 -4.29
C PRO A 30 2.23 -12.85 -4.39
N TYR A 31 0.93 -12.83 -4.10
CA TYR A 31 0.07 -11.65 -4.26
C TYR A 31 0.06 -10.79 -2.99
N GLY A 32 -0.25 -9.52 -3.16
CA GLY A 32 -0.25 -8.50 -2.11
C GLY A 32 -1.35 -7.45 -2.28
N LEU A 33 -2.52 -7.81 -2.81
CA LEU A 33 -3.55 -6.86 -3.25
C LEU A 33 -4.49 -6.40 -2.12
N THR A 34 -5.38 -7.28 -1.67
CA THR A 34 -6.34 -6.98 -0.60
C THR A 34 -6.32 -8.07 0.46
N GLY A 35 -6.65 -7.71 1.69
CA GLY A 35 -6.79 -8.64 2.80
C GLY A 35 -7.63 -8.04 3.91
N ALA A 36 -8.32 -8.87 4.68
CA ALA A 36 -9.18 -8.43 5.76
C ALA A 36 -8.93 -9.24 7.02
N ILE A 37 -9.07 -8.61 8.18
CA ILE A 37 -9.19 -9.29 9.47
C ILE A 37 -10.51 -8.95 10.13
N PHE A 38 -11.13 -9.96 10.75
CA PHE A 38 -12.31 -9.81 11.58
C PHE A 38 -11.94 -10.17 13.01
N ALA A 39 -11.86 -9.15 13.87
CA ALA A 39 -11.50 -9.28 15.27
C ALA A 39 -12.02 -8.09 16.06
N GLN A 40 -12.37 -8.31 17.33
CA GLN A 40 -12.74 -7.23 18.26
C GLN A 40 -11.61 -6.90 19.24
N GLU A 41 -10.71 -7.85 19.49
CA GLU A 41 -9.59 -7.63 20.40
C GLU A 41 -8.51 -6.77 19.74
N LYS A 42 -8.22 -5.62 20.35
CA LYS A 42 -7.24 -4.66 19.83
C LYS A 42 -5.84 -5.26 19.65
N LYS A 43 -5.41 -6.15 20.56
CA LYS A 43 -4.09 -6.79 20.46
C LYS A 43 -3.97 -7.64 19.20
N VAL A 44 -5.01 -8.42 18.90
CA VAL A 44 -5.10 -9.26 17.69
C VAL A 44 -5.06 -8.39 16.43
N ILE A 45 -5.81 -7.28 16.41
CA ILE A 45 -5.83 -6.34 15.29
C ILE A 45 -4.44 -5.73 15.04
N GLU A 46 -3.78 -5.25 16.10
CA GLU A 46 -2.45 -4.62 15.96
C GLU A 46 -1.36 -5.62 15.57
N GLU A 47 -1.38 -6.83 16.13
CA GLU A 47 -0.45 -7.89 15.74
C GLU A 47 -0.61 -8.26 14.27
N SER A 48 -1.86 -8.43 13.82
CA SER A 48 -2.18 -8.76 12.43
C SER A 48 -1.82 -7.65 11.47
N ARG A 49 -2.13 -6.40 11.81
CA ARG A 49 -1.76 -5.22 11.02
C ARG A 49 -0.24 -5.11 10.84
N ARG A 50 0.52 -5.49 11.87
CA ARG A 50 2.00 -5.49 11.81
C ARG A 50 2.52 -6.64 10.95
N LEU A 51 2.06 -7.86 11.16
CA LEU A 51 2.56 -9.05 10.45
C LEU A 51 2.11 -9.09 8.99
N LEU A 52 0.89 -8.64 8.69
CA LEU A 52 0.32 -8.64 7.34
C LEU A 52 0.55 -7.33 6.56
N ARG A 53 1.41 -6.44 7.08
CA ARG A 53 1.63 -5.08 6.52
C ARG A 53 1.92 -5.07 5.01
N ASN A 54 2.65 -6.08 4.53
CA ASN A 54 3.04 -6.20 3.12
C ASN A 54 2.26 -7.30 2.38
N ALA A 55 1.37 -8.03 3.07
CA ALA A 55 0.50 -9.06 2.49
C ALA A 55 -0.71 -8.45 1.77
N ALA A 56 -1.06 -7.19 2.06
CA ALA A 56 -2.15 -6.49 1.41
C ALA A 56 -1.84 -4.98 1.30
N GLY A 57 -1.92 -4.44 0.08
CA GLY A 57 -1.86 -2.99 -0.14
C GLY A 57 -3.14 -2.26 0.24
N ASN A 58 -4.28 -2.95 0.23
CA ASN A 58 -5.55 -2.52 0.82
C ASN A 58 -5.96 -3.49 1.93
N PHE A 59 -5.78 -3.06 3.18
CA PHE A 59 -6.04 -3.87 4.38
C PHE A 59 -7.30 -3.38 5.10
N TYR A 60 -8.22 -4.29 5.39
CA TYR A 60 -9.52 -3.99 5.97
C TYR A 60 -9.63 -4.62 7.36
N ILE A 61 -10.28 -3.91 8.29
CA ILE A 61 -10.56 -4.39 9.65
C ILE A 61 -12.07 -4.37 9.82
N ASN A 62 -12.65 -5.53 10.11
CA ASN A 62 -14.09 -5.73 10.29
C ASN A 62 -14.94 -5.28 9.10
N ASP A 63 -14.40 -5.40 7.90
CA ASP A 63 -15.10 -5.18 6.63
C ASP A 63 -14.60 -6.17 5.58
N LYS A 64 -15.40 -6.41 4.54
CA LYS A 64 -15.05 -7.25 3.41
C LYS A 64 -13.88 -6.64 2.62
N SER A 65 -13.07 -7.46 1.96
CA SER A 65 -11.86 -7.01 1.25
C SER A 65 -12.10 -6.31 -0.10
N THR A 66 -13.36 -5.99 -0.43
CA THR A 66 -13.78 -5.46 -1.74
C THR A 66 -14.51 -4.14 -1.62
N GLY A 67 -14.60 -3.39 -2.73
CA GLY A 67 -15.41 -2.17 -2.80
C GLY A 67 -14.70 -0.92 -2.32
N SER A 68 -13.40 -0.79 -2.61
CA SER A 68 -12.68 0.47 -2.44
C SER A 68 -13.36 1.61 -3.18
N VAL A 69 -13.57 2.72 -2.49
CA VAL A 69 -14.18 3.93 -3.05
C VAL A 69 -13.08 4.93 -3.42
N VAL A 70 -13.22 5.56 -4.59
CA VAL A 70 -12.32 6.61 -5.08
C VAL A 70 -12.15 7.69 -4.00
N ALA A 71 -10.91 8.15 -3.80
CA ALA A 71 -10.50 9.14 -2.80
C ALA A 71 -10.70 8.76 -1.33
N GLN A 72 -11.26 7.58 -1.02
CA GLN A 72 -11.37 7.09 0.37
C GLN A 72 -10.37 5.97 0.65
N GLN A 73 -10.29 4.96 -0.22
CA GLN A 73 -9.33 3.87 -0.11
C GLN A 73 -8.58 3.71 -1.44
N PRO A 74 -7.57 4.56 -1.74
CA PRO A 74 -6.74 4.41 -2.93
C PRO A 74 -6.29 2.96 -3.13
N PHE A 75 -6.57 2.41 -4.30
CA PHE A 75 -6.55 0.98 -4.50
C PHE A 75 -5.24 0.52 -5.13
N GLY A 76 -4.68 -0.57 -4.65
CA GLY A 76 -3.48 -1.19 -5.24
C GLY A 76 -2.67 -1.96 -4.22
N GLY A 77 -1.82 -2.86 -4.72
CA GLY A 77 -0.91 -3.66 -3.92
C GLY A 77 0.39 -3.94 -4.67
N SER A 78 1.42 -4.32 -3.92
CA SER A 78 2.76 -4.64 -4.42
C SER A 78 2.92 -6.16 -4.64
N ARG A 79 4.15 -6.68 -4.57
CA ARG A 79 4.48 -8.08 -4.94
C ARG A 79 4.09 -8.33 -6.40
N ILE A 80 3.56 -9.50 -6.73
CA ILE A 80 3.09 -9.77 -8.10
C ILE A 80 1.76 -9.08 -8.44
N SER A 81 1.15 -8.34 -7.49
CA SER A 81 -0.08 -7.59 -7.72
C SER A 81 0.12 -6.27 -8.48
N GLY A 82 1.37 -5.85 -8.71
CA GLY A 82 1.70 -4.73 -9.59
C GLY A 82 2.58 -3.65 -8.96
N THR A 83 2.62 -2.48 -9.60
CA THR A 83 3.48 -1.33 -9.24
C THR A 83 2.95 -0.50 -8.08
N ASN A 84 1.70 -0.73 -7.66
CA ASN A 84 1.07 -0.05 -6.52
C ASN A 84 1.04 1.50 -6.62
N ASP A 85 0.77 2.05 -7.80
CA ASP A 85 0.70 3.51 -8.01
C ASP A 85 -0.56 4.18 -7.40
N LYS A 86 -1.43 3.37 -6.77
CA LYS A 86 -2.63 3.81 -6.04
C LYS A 86 -3.64 4.65 -6.84
N PRO A 87 -4.20 4.15 -7.97
CA PRO A 87 -5.35 4.77 -8.62
C PRO A 87 -6.49 5.06 -7.63
N GLY A 88 -7.15 6.20 -7.82
CA GLY A 88 -8.13 6.75 -6.89
C GLY A 88 -7.52 7.57 -5.73
N GLY A 89 -6.19 7.59 -5.58
CA GLY A 89 -5.48 8.49 -4.68
C GLY A 89 -4.88 9.72 -5.39
N PRO A 90 -4.42 10.72 -4.63
CA PRO A 90 -3.93 11.98 -5.19
C PRO A 90 -2.61 11.85 -5.96
N HIS A 91 -1.84 10.79 -5.71
CA HIS A 91 -0.50 10.62 -6.32
C HIS A 91 -0.52 9.89 -7.66
N TYR A 92 -1.60 9.19 -8.01
CA TYR A 92 -1.63 8.37 -9.23
C TYR A 92 -1.35 9.19 -10.50
N ILE A 93 -1.83 10.43 -10.54
CA ILE A 93 -1.62 11.36 -11.65
C ILE A 93 -0.14 11.69 -11.89
N LEU A 94 0.71 11.56 -10.87
CA LEU A 94 2.14 11.86 -10.97
C LEU A 94 2.89 10.86 -11.86
N ARG A 95 2.31 9.67 -12.12
CA ARG A 95 2.89 8.71 -13.06
C ARG A 95 2.80 9.15 -14.51
N TRP A 96 1.91 10.09 -14.80
CA TRP A 96 1.55 10.52 -16.15
C TRP A 96 2.02 11.94 -16.47
N THR A 97 2.91 12.51 -15.65
CA THR A 97 3.46 13.86 -15.83
C THR A 97 4.99 13.85 -15.75
N SER A 98 5.63 14.80 -16.43
CA SER A 98 7.07 15.05 -16.39
C SER A 98 7.29 16.54 -16.07
N PRO A 99 7.38 16.91 -14.77
CA PRO A 99 7.39 18.31 -14.34
C PRO A 99 8.62 19.09 -14.85
N GLN A 100 8.43 20.37 -15.16
CA GLN A 100 9.50 21.34 -15.40
C GLN A 100 9.37 22.49 -14.41
N ALA A 101 10.47 22.85 -13.74
CA ALA A 101 10.55 24.07 -12.94
C ALA A 101 11.30 25.15 -13.74
N ILE A 102 10.74 26.36 -13.80
CA ILE A 102 11.32 27.49 -14.51
C ILE A 102 11.65 28.58 -13.49
N LYS A 103 12.89 29.06 -13.52
CA LYS A 103 13.35 30.19 -12.72
C LYS A 103 13.64 31.37 -13.66
N GLU A 104 12.99 32.49 -13.41
CA GLU A 104 13.30 33.77 -14.03
C GLU A 104 13.94 34.69 -12.97
N THR A 105 15.04 35.36 -13.33
CA THR A 105 15.70 36.34 -12.46
C THR A 105 15.60 37.69 -13.15
N HIS A 106 14.99 38.68 -12.47
CA HIS A 106 14.66 39.98 -13.07
C HIS A 106 15.72 41.06 -12.85
N VAL A 107 16.84 40.71 -12.21
CA VAL A 107 18.01 41.58 -12.03
C VAL A 107 19.25 40.86 -12.56
N PRO A 108 20.22 41.58 -13.17
CA PRO A 108 21.48 40.97 -13.58
C PRO A 108 22.17 40.26 -12.42
N LEU A 109 22.81 39.12 -12.69
CA LEU A 109 23.70 38.48 -11.72
C LEU A 109 24.87 39.43 -11.40
N GLY A 110 25.27 39.47 -10.13
CA GLY A 110 26.40 40.27 -9.66
C GLY A 110 27.76 39.67 -10.03
N ASP A 111 28.82 40.11 -9.34
CA ASP A 111 30.14 39.49 -9.45
C ASP A 111 30.04 37.97 -9.14
N TRP A 112 30.82 37.17 -9.85
CA TRP A 112 30.89 35.72 -9.64
C TRP A 112 31.56 35.37 -8.32
N ARG A 113 32.33 36.29 -7.74
CA ARG A 113 32.97 36.14 -6.43
C ARG A 113 31.96 36.31 -5.30
N TYR A 114 32.13 35.50 -4.27
CA TYR A 114 31.38 35.63 -3.03
C TYR A 114 32.14 36.52 -2.04
N ALA A 115 31.42 37.13 -1.09
CA ALA A 115 31.98 38.10 -0.14
C ALA A 115 33.15 37.57 0.71
N TYR A 116 33.21 36.25 0.97
CA TYR A 116 34.27 35.63 1.77
C TYR A 116 35.61 35.46 1.02
N MET A 117 35.64 35.71 -0.29
CA MET A 117 36.84 35.57 -1.12
C MET A 117 37.66 36.87 -1.19
N GLN A 118 37.28 37.89 -0.42
CA GLN A 118 37.96 39.18 -0.32
C GLN A 118 38.93 39.20 0.86
#